data_AF-A0A8T5QXL5-F1
#
_entry.id   AF-A0A8T5QXL5-F1
#
_cell.length_a   1.000
_cell.length_b   1.000
_cell.length_c   1.000
_cell.angle_alpha   90.00
_cell.angle_beta   90.00
_cell.angle_gamma   90.00
#
_symmetry.space_group_name_H-M   'P 1'
#
loop_
_entity.id
_entity.type
_entity.pdbx_description
1 polymer ?
#
loop_
_entity_poly.entity_id
_entity_poly.type
_entity_poly.pdbx_seq_one_letter_code
_entity_poly.pdbx_strand_id
1 'polypeptide(L)'
;MSDIRKLHNKAMLHFQNALVLEFNNENAQKEYELAFNYEKKACKKLLTNEETRLTKNILLRSAASLAYKCGKIEKCRNLIIECENNKPNERIKDELKILNNLVNGK
;
A
#
# COMPACT_ATOMS: atom_id res chain seq x y z
N MET A 1 14.30 -9.69 -7.70
CA MET A 1 14.09 -8.79 -6.53
C MET A 1 14.50 -7.33 -6.78
N SER A 2 15.58 -7.04 -7.51
CA SER A 2 16.06 -5.66 -7.78
C SER A 2 14.96 -4.68 -8.26
N ASP A 3 14.14 -5.09 -9.23
CA ASP A 3 13.08 -4.23 -9.76
C ASP A 3 11.93 -3.94 -8.80
N ILE A 4 11.54 -4.93 -8.00
CA ILE A 4 10.44 -4.79 -7.02
C ILE A 4 10.85 -3.81 -5.93
N ARG A 5 12.09 -3.93 -5.44
CA ARG A 5 12.67 -2.97 -4.49
C ARG A 5 12.76 -1.57 -5.08
N LYS A 6 13.17 -1.42 -6.35
CA LYS A 6 13.19 -0.11 -7.03
C LYS A 6 11.79 0.50 -7.14
N LEU A 7 10.77 -0.30 -7.47
CA LEU A 7 9.38 0.16 -7.54
C LEU A 7 8.87 0.60 -6.18
N HIS A 8 9.08 -0.20 -5.14
CA HIS A 8 8.72 0.15 -3.77
C HIS A 8 9.43 1.42 -3.29
N ASN A 9 10.74 1.55 -3.52
CA ASN A 9 11.47 2.76 -3.15
C ASN A 9 10.94 4.02 -3.85
N LYS A 10 10.56 3.91 -5.14
CA LYS A 10 9.91 5.01 -5.86
C LYS A 10 8.55 5.34 -5.25
N ALA A 11 7.77 4.32 -4.87
CA ALA A 11 6.50 4.53 -4.19
C ALA A 11 6.69 5.29 -2.87
N MET A 12 7.68 4.90 -2.07
CA MET A 12 7.98 5.54 -0.79
C MET A 12 8.47 6.98 -0.94
N LEU A 13 9.27 7.27 -1.97
CA LEU A 13 9.70 8.64 -2.26
C LEU A 13 8.50 9.56 -2.56
N HIS A 14 7.60 9.13 -3.45
CA HIS A 14 6.39 9.90 -3.75
C HIS A 14 5.47 10.02 -2.53
N PHE A 15 5.35 8.97 -1.72
CA PHE A 15 4.59 9.03 -0.48
C PHE A 15 5.18 10.05 0.52
N GLN A 16 6.50 10.08 0.69
CA GLN A 16 7.17 11.07 1.53
C GLN A 16 6.94 12.49 1.01
N ASN A 17 7.04 12.72 -0.30
CA ASN A 17 6.73 14.01 -0.91
C ASN A 17 5.27 14.40 -0.65
N ALA A 18 4.33 13.46 -0.79
CA ALA A 18 2.92 13.69 -0.49
C ALA A 18 2.70 14.14 0.95
N LEU A 19 3.38 13.51 1.92
CA LEU A 19 3.30 13.91 3.33
C LEU A 19 3.85 15.31 3.58
N VAL A 20 4.94 15.70 2.90
CA VAL A 20 5.49 17.06 2.98
C VAL A 20 4.51 18.09 2.40
N LEU A 21 3.89 17.78 1.26
CA LEU A 21 2.85 18.63 0.67
C LEU A 21 1.64 18.79 1.60
N GLU A 22 1.13 17.69 2.16
CA GLU A 22 0.02 17.74 3.14
C GLU A 22 0.38 18.60 4.35
N PHE A 23 1.60 18.45 4.88
CA PHE A 23 2.09 19.24 6.01
C PHE A 23 2.12 20.75 5.70
N ASN A 24 2.43 21.11 4.46
CA ASN A 24 2.43 22.49 3.97
C ASN A 24 1.03 22.98 3.53
N ASN A 25 -0.03 22.18 3.72
CA ASN A 25 -1.38 22.43 3.21
C ASN A 25 -1.46 22.57 1.68
N GLU A 26 -0.54 21.94 0.97
CA GLU A 26 -0.51 21.85 -0.49
C GLU A 26 -1.22 20.58 -1.00
N ASN A 27 -1.59 20.57 -2.28
CA ASN A 27 -2.28 19.42 -2.88
C ASN A 27 -1.33 18.23 -3.09
N ALA A 28 -1.41 17.25 -2.20
CA ALA A 28 -0.62 16.02 -2.23
C ALA A 28 -1.17 14.90 -3.14
N GLN A 29 -2.37 15.09 -3.72
CA GLN A 29 -3.10 14.00 -4.36
C GLN A 29 -2.30 13.32 -5.48
N LYS A 30 -1.63 14.11 -6.32
CA LYS A 30 -0.83 13.59 -7.44
C LYS A 30 0.31 12.68 -6.97
N GLU A 31 0.99 13.06 -5.88
CA GLU A 31 2.08 12.27 -5.30
C GLU A 31 1.55 10.96 -4.70
N TYR A 32 0.39 10.99 -4.03
CA TYR A 32 -0.26 9.76 -3.58
C TYR A 32 -0.64 8.82 -4.73
N GLU A 33 -1.15 9.35 -5.83
CA GLU A 33 -1.48 8.52 -6.99
C GLU A 33 -0.24 7.88 -7.62
N LEU A 34 0.86 8.63 -7.72
CA LEU A 34 2.14 8.10 -8.20
C LEU A 34 2.65 6.99 -7.28
N ALA A 35 2.65 7.23 -5.97
CA ALA A 35 3.05 6.25 -4.97
C ALA A 35 2.23 4.95 -5.10
N PHE A 36 0.89 5.08 -5.14
CA PHE A 36 -0.01 3.94 -5.30
C PHE A 36 0.26 3.16 -6.59
N ASN A 37 0.49 3.86 -7.70
CA ASN A 37 0.75 3.22 -8.99
C ASN A 37 2.06 2.42 -8.99
N TYR A 38 3.11 2.93 -8.34
CA TYR A 38 4.37 2.19 -8.19
C TYR A 38 4.21 0.97 -7.29
N GLU A 39 3.50 1.09 -6.17
CA GLU A 39 3.27 -0.02 -5.25
C GLU A 39 2.43 -1.12 -5.90
N LYS A 40 1.38 -0.75 -6.64
CA LYS A 40 0.57 -1.67 -7.43
C LYS A 40 1.41 -2.42 -8.48
N LYS A 41 2.36 -1.75 -9.13
CA LYS A 41 3.30 -2.39 -10.07
C LYS A 41 4.23 -3.37 -9.33
N ALA A 42 4.68 -3.03 -8.12
CA ALA A 42 5.51 -3.91 -7.30
C ALA A 42 4.75 -5.19 -6.92
N CYS A 43 3.51 -5.08 -6.44
CA CYS A 43 2.64 -6.22 -6.12
C CYS A 43 2.46 -7.15 -7.34
N LYS A 44 2.15 -6.58 -8.51
CA LYS A 44 1.94 -7.36 -9.74
C LYS A 44 3.19 -8.11 -10.22
N LYS A 45 4.37 -7.57 -9.99
CA LYS A 45 5.64 -8.21 -10.39
C LYS A 45 6.06 -9.34 -9.44
N LEU A 46 5.55 -9.38 -8.21
CA LEU A 46 5.94 -10.38 -7.24
C LEU A 46 5.15 -11.67 -7.44
N LEU A 47 5.84 -12.71 -7.93
CA LEU A 47 5.28 -14.07 -7.94
C LEU A 47 5.05 -14.53 -6.51
N THR A 48 3.90 -15.16 -6.29
CA THR A 48 3.50 -15.62 -4.95
C THR A 48 4.02 -17.02 -4.73
N ASN A 49 4.96 -17.17 -3.79
CA ASN A 49 5.37 -18.45 -3.22
C ASN A 49 5.59 -18.27 -1.70
N GLU A 50 5.88 -19.35 -0.99
CA GLU A 50 6.09 -19.30 0.46
C GLU A 50 7.21 -18.33 0.86
N GLU A 51 8.31 -18.28 0.10
CA GLU A 51 9.46 -17.42 0.37
C GLU A 51 9.14 -15.93 0.18
N THR A 52 8.29 -15.58 -0.78
CA THR A 52 7.91 -14.20 -1.10
C THR A 52 6.66 -13.73 -0.38
N ARG A 53 5.94 -14.62 0.33
CA ARG A 53 4.67 -14.32 0.99
C ARG A 53 4.77 -13.11 1.91
N LEU A 54 5.83 -13.04 2.73
CA LEU A 54 6.03 -11.90 3.64
C LEU A 54 6.20 -10.59 2.86
N THR A 55 7.05 -10.58 1.84
CA THR A 55 7.23 -9.41 0.97
C THR A 55 5.91 -9.02 0.30
N LYS A 56 5.13 -9.99 -0.17
CA LYS A 56 3.83 -9.72 -0.79
C LYS A 56 2.86 -9.07 0.20
N ASN A 57 2.80 -9.55 1.44
CA ASN A 57 1.95 -8.97 2.47
C ASN A 57 2.36 -7.53 2.79
N ILE A 58 3.66 -7.23 2.87
CA ILE A 58 4.16 -5.87 3.08
C ILE A 58 3.73 -4.94 1.94
N LEU A 59 3.91 -5.38 0.68
CA LEU A 59 3.54 -4.60 -0.50
C LEU A 59 2.03 -4.40 -0.60
N LEU A 60 1.23 -5.44 -0.36
CA LEU A 60 -0.24 -5.37 -0.41
C LEU A 60 -0.78 -4.41 0.65
N ARG A 61 -0.28 -4.53 1.89
CA ARG A 61 -0.64 -3.60 2.96
C ARG A 61 -0.24 -2.16 2.60
N SER A 62 0.98 -1.95 2.09
CA SER A 62 1.43 -0.62 1.66
C SER A 62 0.55 -0.06 0.53
N ALA A 63 0.20 -0.87 -0.46
CA ALA A 63 -0.69 -0.49 -1.55
C ALA A 63 -2.09 -0.14 -1.05
N ALA A 64 -2.62 -0.88 -0.06
CA ALA A 64 -3.91 -0.59 0.55
C ALA A 64 -3.90 0.78 1.26
N SER A 65 -2.89 1.07 2.07
CA SER A 65 -2.75 2.37 2.74
C SER A 65 -2.68 3.52 1.74
N LEU A 66 -1.94 3.35 0.64
CA LEU A 66 -1.85 4.35 -0.43
C LEU A 66 -3.17 4.50 -1.20
N ALA A 67 -3.90 3.41 -1.42
CA ALA A 67 -5.23 3.46 -2.03
C ALA A 67 -6.20 4.28 -1.18
N TYR A 68 -6.17 4.10 0.15
CA TYR A 68 -6.96 4.92 1.07
C TYR A 68 -6.58 6.40 0.97
N LYS A 69 -5.28 6.74 1.00
CA LYS A 69 -4.80 8.12 0.84
C LYS A 69 -5.21 8.76 -0.49
N CYS A 70 -5.33 7.97 -1.55
CA CYS A 70 -5.86 8.44 -2.84
C CYS A 70 -7.39 8.64 -2.86
N GLY A 71 -8.12 8.34 -1.78
CA GLY A 71 -9.58 8.28 -1.77
C GLY A 71 -10.17 7.07 -2.52
N LYS A 72 -9.34 6.08 -2.90
CA LYS A 72 -9.75 4.91 -3.68
C LYS A 72 -10.24 3.79 -2.77
N ILE A 73 -11.34 4.05 -2.08
CA ILE A 73 -11.88 3.21 -1.00
C ILE A 73 -12.11 1.75 -1.42
N GLU A 74 -12.79 1.50 -2.54
CA GLU A 74 -13.02 0.15 -3.04
C GLU A 74 -11.72 -0.62 -3.33
N LYS A 75 -10.71 0.07 -3.88
CA LYS A 75 -9.41 -0.54 -4.14
C LYS A 75 -8.68 -0.87 -2.83
N CYS A 76 -8.81 -0.01 -1.82
CA CYS A 76 -8.26 -0.28 -0.49
C CYS A 76 -8.87 -1.56 0.10
N ARG A 77 -10.20 -1.70 0.11
CA ARG A 77 -10.90 -2.91 0.60
C ARG A 77 -10.43 -4.17 -0.11
N ASN A 78 -10.38 -4.14 -1.43
CA ASN A 78 -9.94 -5.29 -2.21
C ASN A 78 -8.49 -5.71 -1.90
N LEU A 79 -7.59 -4.74 -1.69
CA LEU A 79 -6.20 -5.02 -1.32
C LEU A 79 -6.07 -5.56 0.10
N ILE A 80 -6.91 -5.11 1.04
CA ILE A 80 -6.99 -5.68 2.39
C ILE A 80 -7.38 -7.15 2.30
N ILE A 81 -8.47 -7.47 1.60
CA ILE A 81 -8.95 -8.84 1.40
C ILE A 81 -7.87 -9.71 0.73
N GLU A 82 -7.21 -9.20 -0.31
CA GLU A 82 -6.10 -9.91 -0.97
C GLU A 82 -4.97 -10.21 0.02
N CYS A 83 -4.62 -9.25 0.87
CA CYS A 83 -3.56 -9.42 1.86
C CYS A 83 -3.95 -10.45 2.94
N GLU A 84 -5.19 -10.42 3.43
CA GLU A 84 -5.72 -11.38 4.41
C GLU A 84 -5.71 -12.82 3.86
N ASN A 85 -6.15 -12.99 2.61
CA ASN A 85 -6.10 -14.28 1.91
C ASN A 85 -4.67 -14.81 1.73
N ASN A 86 -3.68 -13.91 1.69
CA ASN A 86 -2.27 -14.26 1.60
C ASN A 86 -1.62 -14.54 2.98
N LYS A 87 -2.44 -14.80 4.01
CA LYS A 87 -2.05 -15.25 5.36
C LYS A 87 -0.94 -14.38 5.98
N PRO A 88 -1.24 -13.11 6.28
CA PRO A 88 -0.27 -12.20 6.89
C PRO A 88 0.07 -12.62 8.32
N ASN A 89 1.22 -12.18 8.81
CA ASN A 89 1.57 -12.32 10.22
C ASN A 89 0.71 -11.38 11.09
N GLU A 90 0.72 -11.60 12.40
CA GLU A 90 -0.14 -10.85 13.35
C GLU A 90 0.05 -9.33 13.24
N ARG A 91 1.30 -8.87 13.09
CA ARG A 91 1.57 -7.43 12.93
C ARG A 91 0.85 -6.82 11.72
N ILE A 92 0.91 -7.48 10.57
CA ILE A 92 0.24 -6.96 9.37
C ILE A 92 -1.28 -7.07 9.52
N LYS A 93 -1.81 -8.10 10.18
CA LYS A 93 -3.25 -8.19 10.47
C LYS A 93 -3.75 -7.01 11.30
N ASP A 94 -3.00 -6.61 12.34
CA ASP A 94 -3.36 -5.45 13.16
C ASP A 94 -3.39 -4.16 12.33
N GLU A 95 -2.37 -3.96 11.47
CA GLU A 95 -2.30 -2.80 10.57
C GLU A 95 -3.48 -2.80 9.56
N LEU A 96 -3.85 -3.97 9.02
CA LEU A 96 -5.01 -4.11 8.12
C LEU A 96 -6.33 -3.84 8.85
N LYS A 97 -6.47 -4.28 10.11
CA LYS A 97 -7.67 -4.02 10.92
C LYS A 97 -7.87 -2.53 11.16
N ILE A 98 -6.80 -1.82 11.51
CA ILE A 98 -6.83 -0.36 11.66
C ILE A 98 -7.27 0.28 10.34
N LEU A 99 -6.67 -0.13 9.22
CA LEU A 99 -7.02 0.40 7.91
C LEU A 99 -8.47 0.10 7.51
N ASN A 100 -8.97 -1.09 7.82
CA ASN A 100 -10.35 -1.49 7.54
C ASN A 100 -11.35 -0.66 8.35
N ASN A 101 -11.03 -0.33 9.61
CA ASN A 101 -11.85 0.56 10.42
C ASN A 101 -11.92 1.97 9.81
N LEU A 102 -10.78 2.54 9.42
CA LEU A 102 -10.70 3.85 8.74
C LEU A 102 -11.53 3.90 7.46
N VAL A 103 -11.53 2.81 6.69
CA VAL A 103 -12.28 2.69 5.43
C VAL A 103 -13.78 2.57 5.65
N ASN A 104 -14.20 1.96 6.76
CA ASN A 104 -15.61 1.75 7.09
C ASN A 104 -16.20 2.84 7.99
N GLY A 105 -15.41 3.87 8.34
CA GLY A 105 -15.84 4.96 9.22
C GLY A 105 -16.16 4.52 10.64
N LYS A 106 -15.46 3.49 11.14
CA LYS A 106 -15.64 2.92 12.48
C LYS A 106 -14.47 3.23 13.40
#